data_AF-A0A843C6I9-F1
#
_entry.id   AF-A0A843C6I9-F1
#
_cell.length_a   1.000
_cell.length_b   1.000
_cell.length_c   1.000
_cell.angle_alpha   90.00
_cell.angle_beta   90.00
_cell.angle_gamma   90.00
#
_symmetry.space_group_name_H-M   'P 1'
#
loop_
_entity.id
_entity.type
_entity.pdbx_description
1 polymer ?
#
loop_
_entity_poly.entity_id
_entity_poly.type
_entity_poly.pdbx_seq_one_letter_code
_entity_poly.pdbx_strand_id
1 'polypeptide(L)'
;MDAYLEARSYEREAREEEKKGGYEAAIAIWRRYAELKERKGSYFLCMYGYFNAARICDTVHRWKEAAELFEAASTFAERIGERSLWAFFMTMTCQMHEKAGDYDACKDRYETIGNFFYSMENFFGAADAYEHAAEIMSLAGKDISDYEVPVDAWRKNYEYWKEQGEMDDAEWSLKRIASYRTIRNKV
;
A
#
# COMPACT_ATOMS: atom_id res chain seq x y z
N MET A 1 -10.47 -13.87 31.98
CA MET A 1 -11.47 -13.80 30.90
C MET A 1 -10.90 -14.54 29.71
N ASP A 2 -11.70 -15.34 29.00
CA ASP A 2 -11.24 -16.06 27.80
C ASP A 2 -10.93 -15.04 26.69
N ALA A 3 -9.70 -15.07 26.17
CA ALA A 3 -9.23 -14.16 25.13
C ALA A 3 -10.05 -14.25 23.83
N TYR A 4 -10.67 -15.41 23.58
CA TYR A 4 -11.59 -15.55 22.46
C TYR A 4 -12.86 -14.71 22.67
N LEU A 5 -13.48 -14.83 23.85
CA LEU A 5 -14.68 -14.04 24.21
C LEU A 5 -14.37 -12.54 24.30
N GLU A 6 -13.21 -12.18 24.86
CA GLU A 6 -12.75 -10.79 24.94
C GLU A 6 -12.61 -10.18 23.55
N ALA A 7 -11.95 -10.87 22.62
CA ALA A 7 -11.82 -10.39 21.24
C ALA A 7 -13.18 -10.23 20.54
N ARG A 8 -14.13 -11.14 20.79
CA ARG A 8 -15.50 -11.05 20.25
C ARG A 8 -16.29 -9.88 20.84
N SER A 9 -16.05 -9.52 22.10
CA SER A 9 -16.62 -8.34 22.73
C SER A 9 -16.04 -7.07 22.11
N TYR A 10 -14.70 -6.95 21.97
CA TYR A 10 -14.08 -5.81 21.27
C TYR A 10 -14.62 -5.63 19.85
N GLU A 11 -14.69 -6.69 19.04
CA GLU A 11 -15.23 -6.59 17.69
C GLU A 11 -16.68 -6.08 17.67
N ARG A 12 -17.53 -6.60 18.57
CA ARG A 12 -18.94 -6.17 18.67
C ARG A 12 -19.04 -4.71 19.06
N GLU A 13 -18.36 -4.33 20.15
CA GLU A 13 -18.39 -2.99 20.71
C GLU A 13 -17.86 -1.97 19.71
N ALA A 14 -16.74 -2.25 19.04
CA ALA A 14 -16.19 -1.36 18.02
C ALA A 14 -17.19 -1.07 16.89
N ARG A 15 -17.90 -2.11 16.41
CA ARG A 15 -18.93 -1.95 15.37
C ARG A 15 -20.16 -1.19 15.87
N GLU A 16 -20.55 -1.39 17.12
CA GLU A 16 -21.67 -0.66 17.73
C GLU A 16 -21.32 0.83 17.90
N GLU A 17 -20.11 1.13 18.41
CA GLU A 17 -19.56 2.49 18.47
C GLU A 17 -19.53 3.15 17.09
N GLU A 18 -19.01 2.47 16.07
CA GLU A 18 -18.97 2.99 14.71
C GLU A 18 -20.37 3.31 14.17
N LYS A 19 -21.34 2.40 14.36
CA LYS A 19 -22.72 2.60 13.90
C LYS A 19 -23.42 3.80 14.52
N LYS A 20 -23.09 4.17 15.75
CA LYS A 20 -23.63 5.36 16.42
C LYS A 20 -22.78 6.62 16.24
N GLY A 21 -21.74 6.58 15.39
CA GLY A 21 -20.85 7.70 15.14
C GLY A 21 -19.77 7.92 16.21
N GLY A 22 -19.59 6.98 17.14
CA GLY A 22 -18.54 6.97 18.16
C GLY A 22 -17.18 6.58 17.59
N TYR A 23 -16.71 7.29 16.55
CA TYR A 23 -15.52 6.89 15.79
C TYR A 23 -14.25 6.79 16.63
N GLU A 24 -14.02 7.69 17.58
CA GLU A 24 -12.86 7.64 18.47
C GLU A 24 -12.84 6.36 19.32
N ALA A 25 -13.99 6.02 19.90
CA ALA A 25 -14.13 4.80 20.69
C ALA A 25 -13.95 3.56 19.80
N ALA A 26 -14.55 3.55 18.61
CA ALA A 26 -14.41 2.45 17.66
C ALA A 26 -12.95 2.21 17.25
N ILE A 27 -12.19 3.27 16.94
CA ILE A 27 -10.76 3.20 16.61
C ILE A 27 -9.98 2.60 17.78
N ALA A 28 -10.18 3.11 18.99
CA ALA A 28 -9.47 2.62 20.18
C ALA A 28 -9.77 1.14 20.47
N ILE A 29 -11.02 0.70 20.31
CA ILE A 29 -11.40 -0.69 20.52
C ILE A 29 -10.80 -1.60 19.44
N TRP A 30 -10.79 -1.17 18.16
CA TRP A 30 -10.14 -1.93 17.09
C TRP A 30 -8.63 -2.08 17.29
N ARG A 31 -7.94 -1.07 17.84
CA ARG A 31 -6.52 -1.17 18.21
C ARG A 31 -6.31 -2.20 19.33
N ARG A 32 -7.14 -2.16 20.39
CA ARG A 32 -7.11 -3.17 21.46
C ARG A 32 -7.39 -4.59 20.96
N TYR A 33 -8.31 -4.73 20.00
CA TYR A 33 -8.55 -5.99 19.31
C TYR A 33 -7.28 -6.46 18.59
N ALA A 34 -6.64 -5.61 17.78
CA ALA A 34 -5.44 -5.93 17.05
C ALA A 34 -4.30 -6.39 18.00
N GLU A 35 -4.02 -5.62 19.05
CA GLU A 35 -3.01 -5.94 20.06
C GLU A 35 -3.30 -7.27 20.78
N LEU A 36 -4.56 -7.56 21.10
CA LEU A 36 -4.93 -8.85 21.69
C LEU A 36 -4.65 -10.00 20.70
N LYS A 37 -4.97 -9.82 19.42
CA LYS A 37 -4.72 -10.82 18.38
C LYS A 37 -3.23 -11.03 18.13
N GLU A 38 -2.44 -9.96 18.16
CA GLU A 38 -0.98 -10.04 18.12
C GLU A 38 -0.42 -10.88 19.27
N ARG A 39 -0.78 -10.56 20.52
CA ARG A 39 -0.31 -11.31 21.71
C ARG A 39 -0.69 -12.79 21.67
N LYS A 40 -1.75 -13.15 20.94
CA LYS A 40 -2.22 -14.53 20.75
C LYS A 40 -1.70 -15.19 19.46
N GLY A 41 -0.83 -14.51 18.71
CA GLY A 41 -0.25 -15.02 17.46
C GLY A 41 -1.23 -15.12 16.30
N SER A 42 -2.42 -14.51 16.41
CA SER A 42 -3.44 -14.50 15.37
C SER A 42 -3.20 -13.34 14.39
N TYR A 43 -2.11 -13.35 13.64
CA TYR A 43 -1.66 -12.20 12.84
C TYR A 43 -2.65 -11.77 11.75
N PHE A 44 -3.39 -12.70 11.13
CA PHE A 44 -4.47 -12.33 10.20
C PHE A 44 -5.56 -11.47 10.88
N LEU A 45 -5.96 -11.86 12.10
CA LEU A 45 -6.94 -11.07 12.87
C LEU A 45 -6.31 -9.80 13.45
N CYS A 46 -4.99 -9.77 13.69
CA CYS A 46 -4.28 -8.54 14.05
C CYS A 46 -4.42 -7.50 12.93
N MET A 47 -4.08 -7.89 11.69
CA MET A 47 -4.27 -7.05 10.50
C MET A 47 -5.72 -6.61 10.34
N TYR A 48 -6.68 -7.51 10.59
CA TYR A 48 -8.10 -7.18 10.55
C TYR A 48 -8.47 -6.02 11.51
N GLY A 49 -7.92 -6.02 12.73
CA GLY A 49 -8.13 -4.93 13.68
C GLY A 49 -7.54 -3.61 13.20
N TYR A 50 -6.26 -3.63 12.79
CA TYR A 50 -5.59 -2.42 12.26
C TYR A 50 -6.28 -1.86 11.01
N PHE A 51 -6.70 -2.72 10.08
CA PHE A 51 -7.45 -2.32 8.89
C PHE A 51 -8.75 -1.58 9.25
N ASN A 52 -9.52 -2.08 10.21
CA ASN A 52 -10.78 -1.43 10.59
C ASN A 52 -10.53 -0.09 11.29
N ALA A 53 -9.51 0.00 12.15
CA ALA A 53 -9.11 1.28 12.73
C ALA A 53 -8.70 2.29 11.64
N ALA A 54 -7.84 1.87 10.69
CA ALA A 54 -7.37 2.71 9.59
C ALA A 54 -8.50 3.22 8.69
N ARG A 55 -9.45 2.34 8.33
CA ARG A 55 -10.63 2.68 7.53
C ARG A 55 -11.50 3.75 8.20
N ILE A 56 -11.68 3.65 9.52
CA ILE A 56 -12.43 4.66 10.26
C ILE A 56 -11.64 5.97 10.31
N CYS A 57 -10.32 5.94 10.54
CA CYS A 57 -9.46 7.11 10.46
C CYS A 57 -9.57 7.82 9.10
N ASP A 58 -9.56 7.09 7.98
CA ASP A 58 -9.79 7.65 6.64
C ASP A 58 -11.16 8.33 6.53
N THR A 59 -12.20 7.69 7.08
CA THR A 59 -13.58 8.20 7.06
C THR A 59 -13.71 9.53 7.80
N VAL A 60 -12.94 9.73 8.86
CA VAL A 60 -12.90 10.99 9.63
C VAL A 60 -11.72 11.89 9.27
N HIS A 61 -11.11 11.66 8.10
CA HIS A 61 -10.01 12.47 7.53
C HIS A 61 -8.73 12.56 8.38
N ARG A 62 -8.48 11.56 9.23
CA ARG A 62 -7.22 11.37 9.98
C ARG A 62 -6.22 10.57 9.13
N TRP A 63 -5.89 11.10 7.96
CA TRP A 63 -5.15 10.35 6.94
C TRP A 63 -3.75 9.90 7.37
N LYS A 64 -3.00 10.74 8.10
CA LYS A 64 -1.67 10.35 8.61
C LYS A 64 -1.74 9.14 9.53
N GLU A 65 -2.72 9.12 10.45
CA GLU A 65 -2.93 7.97 11.33
C GLU A 65 -3.47 6.75 10.59
N ALA A 66 -4.32 6.94 9.58
CA ALA A 66 -4.75 5.85 8.71
C ALA A 66 -3.55 5.20 8.00
N ALA A 67 -2.60 6.00 7.51
CA ALA A 67 -1.36 5.52 6.89
C ALA A 67 -0.54 4.65 7.86
N GLU A 68 -0.31 5.14 9.09
CA GLU A 68 0.41 4.40 10.13
C GLU A 68 -0.27 3.06 10.47
N LEU A 69 -1.60 3.04 10.53
CA LEU A 69 -2.36 1.83 10.83
C LEU A 69 -2.36 0.81 9.67
N PHE A 70 -2.42 1.28 8.42
CA PHE A 70 -2.25 0.40 7.26
C PHE A 70 -0.82 -0.15 7.19
N GLU A 71 0.20 0.65 7.49
CA GLU A 71 1.61 0.20 7.55
C GLU A 71 1.85 -0.80 8.70
N ALA A 72 1.19 -0.61 9.84
CA ALA A 72 1.19 -1.62 10.90
C ALA A 72 0.58 -2.94 10.40
N ALA A 73 -0.53 -2.90 9.66
CA ALA A 73 -1.12 -4.10 9.05
C ALA A 73 -0.20 -4.76 8.01
N SER A 74 0.49 -3.98 7.17
CA SER A 74 1.43 -4.52 6.16
C SER A 74 2.61 -5.27 6.82
N THR A 75 3.11 -4.79 7.95
CA THR A 75 4.19 -5.46 8.72
C THR A 75 3.78 -6.88 9.14
N PHE A 76 2.51 -7.08 9.53
CA PHE A 76 2.01 -8.41 9.86
C PHE A 76 1.79 -9.28 8.62
N ALA A 77 1.36 -8.69 7.49
CA ALA A 77 1.22 -9.41 6.23
C ALA A 77 2.57 -9.96 5.77
N GLU A 78 3.61 -9.13 5.82
CA GLU A 78 4.99 -9.52 5.54
C GLU A 78 5.46 -10.64 6.46
N ARG A 79 5.24 -10.49 7.78
CA ARG A 79 5.63 -11.48 8.79
C ARG A 79 5.06 -12.88 8.53
N ILE A 80 3.86 -12.99 7.96
CA ILE A 80 3.24 -14.28 7.64
C ILE A 80 3.38 -14.67 6.16
N GLY A 81 4.09 -13.89 5.35
CA GLY A 81 4.31 -14.15 3.93
C GLY A 81 3.10 -13.90 3.03
N GLU A 82 2.08 -13.17 3.50
CA GLU A 82 0.87 -12.83 2.74
C GLU A 82 1.12 -11.63 1.82
N ARG A 83 1.81 -11.88 0.71
CA ARG A 83 2.29 -10.85 -0.23
C ARG A 83 1.17 -9.98 -0.82
N SER A 84 0.03 -10.58 -1.16
CA SER A 84 -1.12 -9.84 -1.70
C SER A 84 -1.71 -8.86 -0.68
N LEU A 85 -1.77 -9.26 0.60
CA LEU A 85 -2.21 -8.39 1.68
C LEU A 85 -1.19 -7.29 1.97
N TRP A 86 0.10 -7.61 1.92
CA TRP A 86 1.17 -6.62 2.06
C TRP A 86 1.02 -5.52 1.00
N ALA A 87 0.91 -5.90 -0.28
CA ALA A 87 0.76 -4.95 -1.38
C ALA A 87 -0.53 -4.13 -1.23
N PHE A 88 -1.64 -4.77 -0.85
CA PHE A 88 -2.90 -4.09 -0.58
C PHE A 88 -2.75 -3.01 0.52
N PHE A 89 -2.17 -3.35 1.67
CA PHE A 89 -2.01 -2.39 2.76
C PHE A 89 -1.02 -1.28 2.40
N MET A 90 0.09 -1.59 1.73
CA MET A 90 1.05 -0.58 1.29
C MET A 90 0.45 0.41 0.29
N THR A 91 -0.37 -0.06 -0.66
CA THR A 91 -1.10 0.83 -1.58
C THR A 91 -2.08 1.73 -0.82
N MET A 92 -2.80 1.20 0.18
CA MET A 92 -3.67 2.03 1.04
C MET A 92 -2.85 3.07 1.81
N THR A 93 -1.66 2.72 2.31
CA THR A 93 -0.73 3.67 2.94
C THR A 93 -0.34 4.80 1.98
N CYS A 94 0.01 4.50 0.73
CA CYS A 94 0.29 5.52 -0.29
C CYS A 94 -0.89 6.48 -0.49
N GLN A 95 -2.11 5.95 -0.65
CA GLN A 95 -3.32 6.75 -0.81
C GLN A 95 -3.57 7.67 0.38
N MET A 96 -3.28 7.22 1.61
CA MET A 96 -3.43 8.04 2.80
C MET A 96 -2.40 9.16 2.87
N HIS A 97 -1.14 8.90 2.51
CA HIS A 97 -0.12 9.94 2.40
C HIS A 97 -0.47 10.97 1.33
N GLU A 98 -0.96 10.55 0.17
CA GLU A 98 -1.42 11.44 -0.89
C GLU A 98 -2.56 12.35 -0.41
N LYS A 99 -3.61 11.79 0.21
CA LYS A 99 -4.71 12.58 0.81
C LYS A 99 -4.21 13.57 1.86
N ALA A 100 -3.19 13.19 2.64
CA ALA A 100 -2.56 14.05 3.64
C ALA A 100 -1.65 15.14 3.04
N GLY A 101 -1.40 15.14 1.72
CA GLY A 101 -0.43 16.02 1.06
C GLY A 101 1.03 15.68 1.38
N ASP A 102 1.30 14.49 1.91
CA ASP A 102 2.65 14.00 2.23
C ASP A 102 3.22 13.25 1.04
N TYR A 103 3.50 14.00 -0.03
CA TYR A 103 3.94 13.42 -1.31
C TYR A 103 5.32 12.75 -1.22
N ASP A 104 6.18 13.20 -0.31
CA ASP A 104 7.48 12.56 -0.08
C ASP A 104 7.32 11.16 0.49
N ALA A 105 6.52 11.01 1.56
CA ALA A 105 6.23 9.71 2.13
C ALA A 105 5.49 8.81 1.14
N CYS A 106 4.52 9.36 0.39
CA CYS A 106 3.78 8.62 -0.63
C CYS A 106 4.71 8.05 -1.71
N LYS A 107 5.61 8.87 -2.27
CA LYS A 107 6.62 8.47 -3.25
C LYS A 107 7.54 7.37 -2.71
N ASP A 108 8.05 7.51 -1.49
CA ASP A 108 8.93 6.50 -0.88
C ASP A 108 8.23 5.15 -0.69
N ARG A 109 6.92 5.15 -0.40
CA ARG A 109 6.13 3.92 -0.27
C ARG A 109 5.83 3.28 -1.63
N TYR A 110 5.54 4.06 -2.66
CA TYR A 110 5.45 3.52 -4.03
C TYR A 110 6.78 2.91 -4.49
N GLU A 111 7.92 3.54 -4.20
CA GLU A 111 9.23 2.93 -4.47
C GLU A 111 9.47 1.65 -3.66
N THR A 112 9.00 1.59 -2.42
CA THR A 112 9.07 0.37 -1.59
C THR A 112 8.26 -0.76 -2.24
N ILE A 113 7.05 -0.48 -2.73
CA ILE A 113 6.23 -1.43 -3.49
C ILE A 113 6.96 -1.87 -4.77
N GLY A 114 7.55 -0.92 -5.49
CA GLY A 114 8.31 -1.19 -6.71
C GLY A 114 9.49 -2.13 -6.46
N ASN A 115 10.28 -1.86 -5.43
CA ASN A 115 11.41 -2.70 -5.03
C ASN A 115 10.98 -4.11 -4.64
N PHE A 116 9.86 -4.24 -3.93
CA PHE A 116 9.30 -5.52 -3.56
C PHE A 116 8.93 -6.35 -4.80
N PHE A 117 8.18 -5.79 -5.75
CA PHE A 117 7.82 -6.49 -6.98
C PHE A 117 9.05 -6.80 -7.84
N TYR A 118 10.02 -5.89 -7.91
CA TYR A 118 11.25 -6.09 -8.64
C TYR A 118 12.05 -7.29 -8.09
N SER A 119 12.12 -7.43 -6.76
CA SER A 119 12.81 -8.55 -6.11
C SER A 119 12.17 -9.92 -6.38
N MET A 120 10.92 -9.93 -6.83
CA MET A 120 10.17 -11.13 -7.21
C MET A 120 10.12 -11.37 -8.73
N GLU A 121 10.91 -10.63 -9.51
CA GLU A 121 10.87 -10.64 -10.99
C GLU A 121 9.48 -10.27 -11.56
N ASN A 122 8.62 -9.63 -10.76
CA ASN A 122 7.39 -9.03 -11.24
C ASN A 122 7.71 -7.60 -11.73
N PHE A 123 8.39 -7.52 -12.87
CA PHE A 123 8.86 -6.25 -13.41
C PHE A 123 7.73 -5.32 -13.86
N PHE A 124 6.60 -5.88 -14.30
CA PHE A 124 5.39 -5.09 -14.57
C PHE A 124 4.91 -4.36 -13.31
N GLY A 125 4.69 -5.08 -12.22
CA GLY A 125 4.22 -4.49 -10.96
C GLY A 125 5.23 -3.51 -10.38
N ALA A 126 6.53 -3.79 -10.58
CA ALA A 126 7.58 -2.86 -10.19
C ALA A 126 7.49 -1.55 -10.97
N ALA A 127 7.41 -1.63 -12.30
CA ALA A 127 7.35 -0.47 -13.17
C ALA A 127 6.09 0.38 -12.93
N ASP A 128 4.93 -0.27 -12.76
CA ASP A 128 3.68 0.40 -12.41
C ASP A 128 3.81 1.19 -11.10
N ALA A 129 4.37 0.59 -10.04
CA ALA A 129 4.58 1.29 -8.77
C ALA A 129 5.57 2.47 -8.90
N TYR A 130 6.65 2.32 -9.66
CA TYR A 130 7.58 3.42 -9.90
C TYR A 130 6.95 4.55 -10.74
N GLU A 131 6.07 4.25 -11.69
CA GLU A 131 5.33 5.30 -12.42
C GLU A 131 4.42 6.10 -11.48
N HIS A 132 3.73 5.44 -10.55
CA HIS A 132 2.96 6.15 -9.52
C HIS A 132 3.87 7.03 -8.63
N ALA A 133 5.08 6.57 -8.28
CA ALA A 133 6.04 7.42 -7.58
C ALA A 133 6.38 8.68 -8.39
N ALA A 134 6.57 8.56 -9.71
CA ALA A 134 6.83 9.69 -10.60
C ALA A 134 5.62 10.64 -10.72
N GLU A 135 4.39 10.11 -10.74
CA GLU A 135 3.16 10.89 -10.73
C GLU A 135 3.05 11.72 -9.44
N ILE A 136 3.31 11.11 -8.28
CA ILE A 136 3.33 11.79 -6.99
C ILE A 136 4.43 12.87 -6.95
N MET A 137 5.61 12.60 -7.50
CA MET A 137 6.68 13.61 -7.64
C MET A 137 6.22 14.81 -8.49
N SER A 138 5.56 14.53 -9.62
CA SER A 138 5.04 15.58 -10.51
C SER A 138 3.95 16.41 -9.83
N LEU A 139 3.04 15.77 -9.09
CA LEU A 139 2.01 16.46 -8.29
C LEU A 139 2.64 17.35 -7.20
N ALA A 140 3.77 16.94 -6.64
CA ALA A 140 4.56 17.75 -5.70
C ALA A 140 5.37 18.86 -6.38
N GLY A 141 5.29 19.02 -7.71
CA GLY A 141 6.04 20.01 -8.47
C GLY A 141 7.53 19.69 -8.60
N LYS A 142 7.93 18.42 -8.43
CA LYS A 142 9.32 17.99 -8.61
C LYS A 142 9.60 17.73 -10.09
N ASP A 143 10.82 18.06 -10.49
CA ASP A 143 11.35 17.66 -11.78
C ASP A 143 11.58 16.14 -11.81
N ILE A 144 10.96 15.48 -12.77
CA ILE A 144 11.05 14.04 -12.99
C ILE A 144 11.90 13.68 -14.22
N SER A 145 12.55 14.65 -14.87
CA SER A 145 13.34 14.45 -16.11
C SER A 145 14.36 13.32 -15.99
N ASP A 146 14.97 13.19 -14.81
CA ASP A 146 16.05 12.26 -14.52
C ASP A 146 15.56 11.00 -13.77
N TYR A 147 14.25 10.90 -13.52
CA TYR A 147 13.65 9.74 -12.86
C TYR A 147 13.45 8.60 -13.89
N GLU A 148 14.51 7.85 -14.16
CA GLU A 148 14.54 6.70 -15.10
C GLU A 148 14.16 5.37 -14.46
N VAL A 149 13.91 5.31 -13.15
CA VAL A 149 13.57 4.07 -12.42
C VAL A 149 12.40 3.30 -13.07
N PRO A 150 11.28 3.94 -13.49
CA PRO A 150 10.20 3.23 -14.19
C PRO A 150 10.64 2.69 -15.55
N VAL A 151 11.49 3.42 -16.28
CA VAL A 151 12.00 3.01 -17.60
C VAL A 151 12.86 1.77 -17.49
N ASP A 152 13.73 1.71 -16.48
CA ASP A 152 14.59 0.55 -16.25
C ASP A 152 13.76 -0.69 -15.87
N ALA A 153 12.72 -0.53 -15.04
CA ALA A 153 11.80 -1.61 -14.72
C ALA A 153 11.01 -2.10 -15.94
N TRP A 154 10.49 -1.20 -16.79
CA TRP A 154 9.84 -1.60 -18.04
C TRP A 154 10.79 -2.28 -19.02
N ARG A 155 12.07 -1.87 -19.07
CA ARG A 155 13.08 -2.55 -19.90
C ARG A 155 13.31 -3.98 -19.41
N LYS A 156 13.34 -4.18 -18.08
CA LYS A 156 13.41 -5.52 -17.50
C LYS A 156 12.18 -6.36 -17.80
N ASN A 157 10.98 -5.76 -17.75
CA ASN A 157 9.75 -6.44 -18.15
C ASN A 157 9.78 -6.86 -19.64
N TYR A 158 10.29 -5.99 -20.52
CA TYR A 158 10.49 -6.34 -21.94
C TYR A 158 11.42 -7.54 -22.11
N GLU A 159 12.60 -7.51 -21.47
CA GLU A 159 13.59 -8.58 -21.54
C GLU A 159 12.98 -9.90 -21.07
N TYR A 160 12.30 -9.88 -19.93
CA TYR A 160 11.63 -11.04 -19.35
C TYR A 160 10.63 -11.69 -20.33
N TRP A 161 9.66 -10.93 -20.83
CA TRP A 161 8.63 -11.49 -21.72
C TRP A 161 9.17 -11.91 -23.08
N LYS A 162 10.15 -11.19 -23.62
CA LYS A 162 10.83 -11.57 -24.85
C LYS A 162 11.52 -12.93 -24.71
N GLU A 163 12.19 -13.19 -23.58
CA GLU A 163 12.84 -14.48 -23.31
C GLU A 163 11.83 -15.63 -23.21
N GLN A 164 10.62 -15.36 -22.74
CA GLN A 164 9.51 -16.34 -22.72
C GLN A 164 8.82 -16.51 -24.08
N GLY A 165 9.16 -15.70 -25.09
CA GLY A 165 8.52 -15.72 -26.41
C GLY A 165 7.20 -14.94 -26.50
N GLU A 166 6.81 -14.25 -25.43
CA GLU A 166 5.59 -13.43 -25.36
C GLU A 166 5.86 -12.03 -25.91
N MET A 167 5.99 -11.94 -27.23
CA MET A 167 6.39 -10.71 -27.92
C MET A 167 5.39 -9.56 -27.77
N ASP A 168 4.08 -9.86 -27.66
CA ASP A 168 3.04 -8.83 -27.49
C ASP A 168 3.20 -8.09 -26.15
N ASP A 169 3.44 -8.84 -25.05
CA ASP A 169 3.69 -8.29 -23.71
C ASP A 169 5.02 -7.54 -23.63
N ALA A 170 6.05 -8.08 -24.31
CA ALA A 170 7.32 -7.39 -24.45
C ALA A 170 7.12 -6.03 -25.14
N GLU A 171 6.54 -5.99 -26.34
CA GLU A 171 6.30 -4.75 -27.09
C GLU A 171 5.43 -3.75 -26.33
N TRP A 172 4.47 -4.24 -25.54
CA TRP A 172 3.66 -3.38 -24.67
C TRP A 172 4.53 -2.60 -23.67
N SER A 173 5.58 -3.21 -23.14
CA SER A 173 6.54 -2.55 -22.24
C SER A 173 7.30 -1.41 -22.94
N LEU A 174 7.66 -1.57 -24.22
CA LEU A 174 8.29 -0.49 -25.00
C LEU A 174 7.32 0.68 -25.23
N LYS A 175 6.04 0.39 -25.45
CA LYS A 175 4.99 1.43 -25.58
C LYS A 175 4.83 2.21 -24.28
N ARG A 176 4.92 1.55 -23.11
CA ARG A 176 4.94 2.23 -21.81
C ARG A 176 6.15 3.14 -21.64
N ILE A 177 7.36 2.68 -21.94
CA ILE A 177 8.58 3.51 -21.90
C ILE A 177 8.42 4.79 -22.74
N ALA A 178 7.91 4.65 -23.97
CA ALA A 178 7.69 5.81 -24.85
C ALA A 178 6.64 6.78 -24.28
N SER A 179 5.56 6.24 -23.69
CA SER A 179 4.50 7.02 -23.06
C SER A 179 5.03 7.80 -21.84
N TYR A 180 5.74 7.13 -20.94
CA TYR A 180 6.34 7.74 -19.76
C TYR A 180 7.30 8.88 -20.12
N ARG A 181 8.21 8.65 -21.08
CA ARG A 181 9.13 9.70 -21.56
C ARG A 181 8.40 10.91 -22.17
N THR A 182 7.26 10.68 -22.81
CA THR A 182 6.43 11.76 -23.36
C THR A 182 5.79 12.60 -22.26
N ILE A 183 5.32 11.97 -21.18
CA ILE A 183 4.74 12.67 -20.02
C ILE A 183 5.83 13.46 -19.30
N ARG A 184 6.95 12.79 -19.01
CA ARG A 184 8.10 13.38 -18.33
C ARG A 184 8.62 14.64 -19.00
N ASN A 185 8.68 14.68 -20.34
CA ASN A 185 9.18 15.84 -21.07
C ASN A 185 8.17 17.01 -21.16
N LYS A 186 6.96 16.88 -20.60
CA LYS A 186 5.93 17.92 -20.58
C LYS A 186 5.76 18.59 -19.22
N VAL A 187 6.30 18.00 -18.17
CA VAL A 187 6.35 18.54 -16.80
C VAL A 187 7.58 19.44 -16.70
#